data_AF-A0A1B7M187-F1
#
_entry.id   AF-A0A1B7M187-F1
#
_cell.length_a   1.000
_cell.length_b   1.000
_cell.length_c   1.000
_cell.angle_alpha   90.00
_cell.angle_beta   90.00
_cell.angle_gamma   90.00
#
_symmetry.space_group_name_H-M   'P 1'
#
loop_
_entity.id
_entity.type
_entity.pdbx_description
1 polymer ?
#
loop_
_entity_poly.entity_id
_entity_poly.type
_entity_poly.pdbx_seq_one_letter_code
_entity_poly.pdbx_strand_id
1 'polypeptide(L)'
;VLKHSETCPISANAYDQFNKFLYERDMDGYYLIVQQERDLSDYIAKKTNVKHESPQAFYFVNGEMVWNRDHGDINVSSLAQAEE
;
A
#
# COMPACT_ATOMS: atom_id res chain seq x y z
N VAL A 1 2.68 -2.12 3.54
CA VAL A 1 1.73 -1.09 4.06
C VAL A 1 0.86 -0.60 2.91
N LEU A 2 -0.44 -0.45 3.10
CA LEU A 2 -1.36 0.12 2.11
C LEU A 2 -2.03 1.41 2.62
N LYS A 3 -2.04 2.46 1.80
CA LYS A 3 -2.95 3.61 1.93
C LYS A 3 -4.22 3.29 1.16
N HIS A 4 -5.32 3.10 1.89
CA HIS A 4 -6.63 2.77 1.33
C HIS A 4 -7.61 3.93 1.52
N SER A 5 -8.52 4.10 0.55
CA SER A 5 -9.61 5.05 0.56
C SER A 5 -10.95 4.30 0.46
N GLU A 6 -11.77 4.42 1.49
CA GLU A 6 -13.08 3.74 1.58
C GLU A 6 -14.10 4.28 0.57
N THR A 7 -13.87 5.48 0.05
CA THR A 7 -14.78 6.16 -0.88
C THR A 7 -14.36 6.03 -2.35
N CYS A 8 -13.30 5.26 -2.65
CA CYS A 8 -12.75 5.11 -4.01
C CYS A 8 -12.81 3.66 -4.49
N PRO A 9 -13.59 3.33 -5.54
CA PRO A 9 -13.69 1.97 -6.06
C PRO A 9 -12.35 1.35 -6.51
N ILE A 10 -11.46 2.17 -7.08
CA ILE A 10 -10.11 1.72 -7.47
C ILE A 10 -9.31 1.33 -6.22
N SER A 11 -9.50 2.05 -5.12
CA SER A 11 -8.86 1.74 -3.85
C SER A 11 -9.41 0.48 -3.19
N ALA A 12 -10.71 0.22 -3.32
CA ALA A 12 -11.30 -1.05 -2.90
C ALA A 12 -10.69 -2.23 -3.66
N ASN A 13 -10.55 -2.13 -4.99
CA ASN A 13 -9.90 -3.18 -5.78
C ASN A 13 -8.43 -3.42 -5.37
N ALA A 14 -7.66 -2.35 -5.17
CA ALA A 14 -6.28 -2.45 -4.68
C ALA A 14 -6.20 -3.09 -3.29
N TYR A 15 -7.16 -2.82 -2.40
CA TYR A 15 -7.25 -3.45 -1.08
C TYR A 15 -7.54 -4.95 -1.18
N ASP A 16 -8.44 -5.37 -2.07
CA ASP A 16 -8.70 -6.79 -2.32
C ASP A 16 -7.46 -7.51 -2.85
N GLN A 17 -6.74 -6.90 -3.80
CA GLN A 17 -5.48 -7.45 -4.33
C GLN A 17 -4.41 -7.56 -3.25
N PHE A 18 -4.29 -6.53 -2.41
CA PHE A 18 -3.36 -6.52 -1.29
C PHE A 18 -3.65 -7.64 -0.29
N ASN A 19 -4.92 -7.78 0.16
CA ASN A 19 -5.32 -8.85 1.08
C ASN A 19 -5.13 -10.25 0.48
N LYS A 20 -5.42 -10.41 -0.82
CA LYS A 20 -5.17 -11.66 -1.53
C LYS A 20 -3.68 -12.03 -1.52
N PHE A 21 -2.81 -11.06 -1.81
CA PHE A 21 -1.37 -11.27 -1.76
C PHE A 21 -0.89 -11.69 -0.35
N LEU A 22 -1.33 -10.99 0.70
CA LEU A 22 -0.99 -11.32 2.09
C LEU A 22 -1.42 -12.75 2.45
N TYR A 23 -2.64 -13.14 2.05
CA TYR A 23 -3.15 -14.49 2.27
C TYR A 23 -2.33 -15.55 1.52
N GLU A 24 -1.98 -15.31 0.25
CA GLU A 24 -1.18 -16.25 -0.56
C GLU A 24 0.26 -16.41 -0.06
N ARG A 25 0.81 -15.39 0.61
CA ARG A 25 2.17 -15.39 1.16
C ARG A 25 2.25 -15.78 2.63
N ASP A 26 1.12 -16.00 3.30
CA ASP A 26 1.05 -16.24 4.75
C ASP A 26 1.82 -15.15 5.53
N MET A 27 1.57 -13.88 5.20
CA MET A 27 2.25 -12.74 5.79
C MET A 27 1.30 -11.66 6.29
N ASP A 28 1.73 -10.94 7.33
CA ASP A 28 1.00 -9.79 7.82
C ASP A 28 1.23 -8.56 6.96
N GLY A 29 0.18 -7.77 6.78
CA GLY A 29 0.24 -6.46 6.16
C GLY A 29 -0.55 -5.44 6.95
N TYR A 30 -0.07 -4.20 6.92
CA TYR A 30 -0.72 -3.08 7.58
C TYR A 30 -1.38 -2.18 6.53
N TYR A 31 -2.51 -1.57 6.88
CA TYR A 31 -3.12 -0.54 6.09
C TYR A 31 -3.63 0.60 6.96
N LEU A 32 -3.86 1.75 6.34
CA LEU A 32 -4.56 2.88 6.94
C LEU A 32 -5.65 3.38 6.00
N ILE A 33 -6.71 3.92 6.58
CA ILE A 33 -7.77 4.60 5.85
C ILE A 33 -7.40 6.08 5.78
N VAL A 34 -7.10 6.59 4.57
CA VAL A 34 -6.53 7.94 4.38
C VAL A 34 -7.46 9.06 4.87
N GLN A 35 -8.78 8.84 4.84
CA GLN A 35 -9.79 9.76 5.35
C GLN A 35 -9.77 9.87 6.88
N GLN A 36 -9.40 8.79 7.57
CA GLN A 36 -9.41 8.68 9.03
C GLN A 36 -8.04 9.05 9.62
N GLU A 37 -6.96 8.69 8.91
CA GLU A 37 -5.58 8.77 9.40
C GLU A 37 -4.71 9.70 8.51
N ARG A 38 -5.17 10.95 8.34
CA ARG A 38 -4.52 11.92 7.45
C ARG A 38 -3.08 12.23 7.84
N ASP A 39 -2.83 12.46 9.13
CA ASP A 39 -1.49 12.79 9.63
C ASP A 39 -0.50 11.63 9.42
N LEU A 40 -0.95 10.38 9.59
CA LEU A 40 -0.13 9.19 9.32
C LEU A 40 0.12 9.04 7.81
N SER A 41 -0.89 9.29 6.97
CA SER A 41 -0.74 9.27 5.52
C SER A 41 0.30 10.29 5.04
N ASP A 42 0.24 11.52 5.56
CA ASP A 42 1.17 12.60 5.24
C ASP A 42 2.58 12.30 5.77
N TYR A 43 2.67 11.73 6.98
CA TYR A 43 3.94 11.26 7.53
C TYR A 43 4.62 10.21 6.63
N ILE A 44 3.87 9.21 6.14
CA ILE A 44 4.43 8.20 5.23
C ILE A 44 4.98 8.85 3.97
N ALA A 45 4.24 9.79 3.35
CA ALA A 45 4.70 10.50 2.14
C ALA A 45 6.00 11.28 2.40
N LYS A 46 6.09 11.97 3.54
CA LYS A 46 7.31 12.69 3.95
C LYS A 46 8.47 11.74 4.23
N LYS A 47 8.22 10.62 4.93
CA LYS A 47 9.25 9.66 5.34
C LYS A 47 9.85 8.92 4.14
N THR A 48 9.05 8.62 3.12
CA THR A 48 9.50 7.92 1.92
C THR A 48 9.95 8.85 0.80
N ASN A 49 9.68 10.16 0.92
CA ASN A 49 9.84 11.14 -0.16
C ASN A 49 9.08 10.74 -1.46
N VAL A 50 8.01 9.96 -1.31
CA VAL A 50 7.10 9.58 -2.40
C VAL A 50 5.84 10.43 -2.26
N LYS A 51 5.41 11.03 -3.38
CA LYS A 51 4.16 11.81 -3.42
C LYS A 51 3.01 10.93 -2.92
N HIS A 52 2.14 11.52 -2.10
CA HIS A 52 0.92 10.85 -1.67
C HIS A 52 0.03 10.52 -2.88
N GLU A 53 -0.35 9.25 -2.98
CA GLU A 53 -1.39 8.73 -3.87
C GLU A 53 -2.37 7.86 -3.04
N SER A 54 -3.56 7.61 -3.58
CA SER A 54 -4.55 6.73 -2.95
C SER A 54 -5.43 6.03 -4.01
N PRO A 55 -5.35 4.69 -4.16
CA PRO A 55 -4.60 3.75 -3.32
C PRO A 55 -3.08 3.81 -3.55
N GLN A 56 -2.29 3.44 -2.54
CA GLN A 56 -0.83 3.38 -2.63
C GLN A 56 -0.27 2.29 -1.71
N ALA A 57 0.55 1.39 -2.24
CA ALA A 57 1.20 0.30 -1.52
C ALA A 57 2.71 0.53 -1.38
N PHE A 58 3.26 0.11 -0.25
CA PHE A 58 4.67 0.24 0.10
C PHE A 58 5.20 -1.06 0.68
N TYR A 59 6.43 -1.42 0.31
CA TYR A 59 7.20 -2.50 0.93
C TYR A 59 8.43 -1.92 1.62
N PHE A 60 8.63 -2.32 2.87
CA PHE A 60 9.69 -1.82 3.73
C PHE A 60 10.57 -2.97 4.19
N VAL A 61 11.90 -2.78 4.13
CA VAL A 61 12.90 -3.71 4.65
C VAL A 61 13.78 -2.92 5.62
N ASN A 62 13.93 -3.41 6.85
CA ASN A 62 14.71 -2.74 7.91
C ASN A 62 14.36 -1.25 8.12
N GLY A 63 13.08 -0.89 7.95
CA GLY A 63 12.59 0.48 8.13
C GLY A 63 12.81 1.42 6.93
N GLU A 64 13.40 0.93 5.83
CA GLU A 64 13.57 1.68 4.59
C GLU A 64 12.59 1.20 3.52
N MET A 65 12.02 2.13 2.76
CA MET A 65 11.12 1.80 1.66
C MET A 65 11.96 1.34 0.46
N VAL A 66 11.77 0.10 0.04
CA VAL A 66 12.47 -0.49 -1.11
C VAL A 66 11.59 -0.57 -2.36
N TRP A 67 10.26 -0.50 -2.19
CA TRP A 67 9.31 -0.59 -3.30
C TRP A 67 8.01 0.15 -2.99
N ASN A 68 7.37 0.71 -4.03
CA ASN A 68 6.02 1.26 -3.96
C ASN A 68 5.30 1.22 -5.32
N ARG A 69 3.96 1.16 -5.30
CA ARG A 69 3.05 1.32 -6.45
C ARG A 69 1.72 1.95 -6.01
N ASP A 70 0.95 2.45 -6.96
CA ASP A 70 -0.34 3.09 -6.74
C ASP A 70 -1.40 2.68 -7.76
N HIS A 71 -2.67 2.99 -7.48
CA HIS A 71 -3.80 2.75 -8.38
C HIS A 71 -3.84 1.32 -8.97
N GLY A 72 -3.89 1.20 -10.30
CA GLY A 72 -3.99 -0.07 -11.01
C GLY A 72 -2.71 -0.90 -11.00
N ASP A 73 -1.59 -0.30 -10.58
CA ASP A 73 -0.33 -1.01 -10.43
C ASP A 73 -0.24 -1.77 -9.10
N ILE A 74 -1.30 -1.76 -8.29
CA ILE A 74 -1.42 -2.60 -7.09
C ILE A 74 -2.23 -3.85 -7.43
N ASN A 75 -1.52 -4.90 -7.80
CA ASN A 75 -2.06 -6.24 -8.05
C ASN A 75 -1.12 -7.33 -7.52
N VAL A 76 -1.61 -8.56 -7.36
CA VAL A 76 -0.81 -9.68 -6.80
C VAL A 76 0.54 -9.85 -7.50
N SER A 77 0.59 -9.70 -8.84
CA SER A 77 1.84 -9.84 -9.61
C SER A 77 2.85 -8.75 -9.26
N SER A 78 2.42 -7.48 -9.21
CA SER A 78 3.28 -6.36 -8.83
C SER A 78 3.78 -6.45 -7.38
N LEU A 79 2.95 -6.97 -6.47
CA LEU A 79 3.28 -7.11 -5.05
C LEU A 79 4.30 -8.24 -4.85
N ALA A 80 4.17 -9.34 -5.60
CA ALA A 80 5.16 -10.42 -5.58
C ALA A 80 6.56 -9.94 -6.01
N GLN A 81 6.65 -9.01 -6.98
CA GLN A 81 7.93 -8.42 -7.40
C GLN A 81 8.58 -7.56 -6.31
N ALA A 82 7.84 -7.15 -5.27
CA ALA A 82 8.43 -6.37 -4.18
C ALA A 82 9.33 -7.23 -3.27
N GLU A 83 9.18 -8.56 -3.31
CA GLU A 83 9.97 -9.52 -2.52
C GLU A 83 11.28 -9.94 -3.21
N GLU A 84 11.46 -9.61 -4.49
CA GLU A 84 12.65 -9.93 -5.30
C GLU A 84 13.80 -8.93 -5.13
#